data_AF-C1D0L2-F1
#
_entry.id   AF-C1D0L2-F1
#
_cell.length_a   1.000
_cell.length_b   1.000
_cell.length_c   1.000
_cell.angle_alpha   90.00
_cell.angle_beta   90.00
_cell.angle_gamma   90.00
#
_symmetry.space_group_name_H-M   'P 1'
#
loop_
_entity.id
_entity.type
_entity.pdbx_description
1 polymer ?
#
loop_
_entity_poly.entity_id
_entity_poly.type
_entity_poly.pdbx_seq_one_letter_code
_entity_poly.pdbx_strand_id
1 'polypeptide(L)'
;MGKKDRHTPRTAFVTLRDLPGTRVMFWLVTDCPYCGGQHLHPAGNLRSADPGDTLGEHAASCNPERRYVLTLPPRPSRKRGKEARRKERRAGRMSDLDE
;
A
#
# COMPACT_ATOMS: atom_id res chain seq x y z
N MET A 1 -6.49 35.55 1.54
CA MET A 1 -6.91 34.32 2.26
C MET A 1 -7.32 33.29 1.22
N GLY A 2 -6.46 32.31 0.96
CA GLY A 2 -6.65 31.34 -0.13
C GLY A 2 -7.84 30.43 0.14
N LYS A 3 -8.79 30.40 -0.79
CA LYS A 3 -9.88 29.42 -0.79
C LYS A 3 -9.22 28.05 -0.93
N LYS A 4 -9.21 27.25 0.14
CA LYS A 4 -8.75 25.86 0.10
C LYS A 4 -9.67 25.15 -0.88
N ASP A 5 -9.12 24.81 -2.04
CA ASP A 5 -9.85 24.21 -3.14
C ASP A 5 -10.52 22.92 -2.65
N ARG A 6 -11.85 22.93 -2.61
CA ARG A 6 -12.66 21.80 -2.10
C ARG A 6 -12.57 20.56 -3.00
N HIS A 7 -11.88 20.65 -4.14
CA HIS A 7 -11.71 19.57 -5.11
C HIS A 7 -10.32 18.92 -5.10
N THR A 8 -9.46 19.20 -4.11
CA THR A 8 -8.22 18.43 -4.00
C THR A 8 -8.57 16.94 -3.77
N PRO A 9 -8.16 16.03 -4.68
CA PRO A 9 -8.48 14.62 -4.55
C PRO A 9 -7.83 14.07 -3.28
N ARG A 10 -8.60 13.34 -2.48
CA ARG A 10 -8.10 12.76 -1.23
C ARG A 10 -7.23 11.56 -1.53
N THR A 11 -6.27 11.26 -0.67
CA THR A 11 -5.44 10.06 -0.80
C THR A 11 -6.13 8.88 -0.12
N ALA A 12 -6.19 7.73 -0.77
CA ALA A 12 -6.73 6.49 -0.24
C ALA A 12 -5.65 5.41 -0.29
N PHE A 13 -5.27 4.88 0.88
CA PHE A 13 -4.27 3.83 0.96
C PHE A 13 -4.86 2.47 0.60
N VAL A 14 -4.14 1.70 -0.22
CA VAL A 14 -4.60 0.40 -0.71
C VAL A 14 -3.70 -0.75 -0.32
N THR A 15 -4.31 -1.93 -0.27
CA THR A 15 -3.59 -3.21 -0.18
C THR A 15 -3.93 -4.07 -1.38
N LEU A 16 -2.94 -4.75 -1.94
CA LEU A 16 -3.15 -5.68 -3.06
C LEU A 16 -3.75 -6.98 -2.51
N ARG A 17 -4.81 -7.47 -3.16
CA ARG A 17 -5.45 -8.75 -2.85
C ARG A 17 -5.63 -9.55 -4.13
N ASP A 18 -5.25 -10.82 -4.10
CA ASP A 18 -5.56 -11.78 -5.15
C ASP A 18 -6.81 -12.58 -4.78
N LEU A 19 -7.54 -13.03 -5.81
CA LEU A 19 -8.64 -13.96 -5.63
C LEU A 19 -8.10 -15.40 -5.75
N PRO A 20 -8.23 -16.25 -4.71
CA PRO A 20 -7.63 -17.58 -4.69
C PRO A 20 -8.21 -18.46 -5.80
N GLY A 21 -7.33 -19.21 -6.47
CA GLY A 21 -7.72 -20.04 -7.62
C GLY A 21 -7.91 -19.23 -8.92
N THR A 22 -7.80 -17.91 -8.88
CA THR A 22 -7.80 -17.03 -10.05
C THR A 22 -6.46 -16.29 -10.17
N ARG A 23 -6.29 -15.56 -11.28
CA ARG A 23 -5.12 -14.68 -11.48
C ARG A 23 -5.48 -13.20 -11.39
N VAL A 24 -6.67 -12.90 -10.86
CA VAL A 24 -7.20 -11.53 -10.80
C VAL A 24 -6.75 -10.88 -9.50
N MET A 25 -6.24 -9.66 -9.62
CA MET A 25 -5.79 -8.85 -8.50
C MET A 25 -6.68 -7.62 -8.32
N PHE A 26 -6.84 -7.18 -7.08
CA PHE A 26 -7.65 -6.03 -6.70
C PHE A 26 -6.91 -5.17 -5.68
N TRP A 27 -7.09 -3.86 -5.80
CA TRP A 27 -6.75 -2.90 -4.77
C TRP A 27 -7.91 -2.79 -3.79
N LEU A 28 -7.66 -3.18 -2.56
CA LEU A 28 -8.58 -2.98 -1.44
C LEU A 28 -8.24 -1.66 -0.75
N VAL A 29 -9.14 -0.69 -0.84
CA VAL A 29 -9.19 0.50 0.02
C VAL A 29 -9.86 0.08 1.33
N THR A 30 -9.14 0.11 2.45
CA THR A 30 -9.69 -0.29 3.75
C THR A 30 -10.50 0.81 4.43
N ASP A 31 -10.17 2.07 4.14
CA ASP A 31 -10.86 3.24 4.69
C ASP A 31 -11.06 4.27 3.57
N CYS A 32 -12.29 4.36 3.07
CA CYS A 32 -12.64 5.34 2.06
C CYS A 32 -12.67 6.74 2.68
N PRO A 33 -11.94 7.73 2.12
CA PRO A 33 -11.86 9.08 2.68
C PRO A 33 -13.19 9.87 2.60
N TYR A 34 -14.24 9.30 2.02
CA TYR A 34 -15.56 9.92 1.87
C TYR A 34 -16.63 9.26 2.75
N CYS A 35 -16.71 7.92 2.76
CA CYS A 35 -17.75 7.18 3.48
C CYS A 35 -17.23 6.31 4.63
N GLY A 36 -15.91 6.17 4.81
CA GLY A 36 -15.29 5.28 5.79
C GLY A 36 -15.44 3.78 5.50
N GLY A 37 -16.06 3.42 4.37
CA GLY A 37 -16.25 2.03 3.96
C GLY A 37 -15.04 1.41 3.25
N GLN A 38 -15.13 0.12 2.99
CA GLN A 38 -14.13 -0.63 2.21
C GLN A 38 -14.53 -0.71 0.73
N HIS A 39 -13.60 -0.45 -0.18
CA HIS A 39 -13.85 -0.49 -1.63
C HIS A 39 -12.80 -1.32 -2.38
N LEU A 40 -13.23 -1.97 -3.46
CA LEU A 40 -12.38 -2.77 -4.34
C LEU A 40 -12.20 -2.07 -5.70
N HIS A 41 -10.97 -2.00 -6.17
CA HIS A 41 -10.60 -1.51 -7.51
C HIS A 41 -9.85 -2.60 -8.27
N PRO A 42 -10.04 -2.73 -9.59
CA PRO A 42 -9.28 -3.70 -10.37
C PRO A 42 -7.79 -3.33 -10.39
N ALA A 43 -6.92 -4.30 -10.08
CA ALA A 43 -5.47 -4.16 -10.12
C ALA A 43 -4.82 -4.98 -11.25
N GLY A 44 -5.62 -5.43 -12.22
CA GLY A 44 -5.17 -6.20 -13.37
C GLY A 44 -5.06 -7.71 -13.12
N ASN A 45 -4.23 -8.37 -13.92
CA ASN A 45 -4.05 -9.83 -13.95
C ASN A 45 -2.56 -10.16 -13.97
N LEU A 46 -2.17 -11.22 -13.24
CA LEU A 46 -0.81 -11.72 -13.06
C LEU A 46 -0.01 -11.95 -14.37
N ARG A 47 -0.68 -12.05 -15.52
CA ARG A 47 -0.06 -12.32 -16.82
C ARG A 47 0.31 -11.10 -17.65
N SER A 48 -0.35 -9.96 -17.45
CA SER A 48 -0.35 -8.89 -18.47
C SER A 48 -0.33 -7.47 -17.94
N ALA A 49 -0.56 -7.26 -16.64
CA ALA A 49 -0.54 -5.92 -16.06
C ALA A 49 0.18 -5.94 -14.71
N ASP A 50 1.15 -5.04 -14.54
CA ASP A 50 1.68 -4.76 -13.21
C ASP A 50 0.60 -4.02 -12.42
N PRO A 51 0.28 -4.46 -11.20
CA PRO A 51 -0.75 -3.81 -10.41
C PRO A 51 -0.41 -2.35 -10.12
N GLY A 52 0.88 -1.97 -10.09
CA GLY A 52 1.34 -0.60 -9.88
C GLY A 52 0.85 0.39 -10.94
N ASP A 53 0.67 -0.05 -12.19
CA ASP A 53 0.17 0.79 -13.29
C ASP A 53 -1.29 1.23 -13.09
N THR A 54 -2.02 0.53 -12.22
CA THR A 54 -3.43 0.85 -11.91
C THR A 54 -3.57 1.77 -10.68
N LEU A 55 -2.47 2.20 -10.06
CA LEU A 55 -2.50 3.24 -9.03
C LEU A 55 -2.70 4.63 -9.66
N GLY A 56 -3.22 5.58 -8.90
CA GLY A 56 -3.53 6.92 -9.41
C GLY A 56 -4.95 7.37 -9.07
N GLU A 57 -5.52 8.25 -9.88
CA GLU A 57 -6.86 8.79 -9.66
C GLU A 57 -7.96 7.79 -10.02
N HIS A 58 -8.84 7.51 -9.05
CA HIS A 58 -10.01 6.66 -9.23
C HIS A 58 -11.26 7.33 -8.69
N ALA A 59 -12.41 7.02 -9.30
CA ALA A 59 -13.70 7.42 -8.76
C ALA A 59 -13.99 6.63 -7.47
N ALA A 60 -14.58 7.30 -6.48
CA ALA A 60 -14.99 6.66 -5.25
C ALA A 60 -16.18 5.74 -5.52
N SER A 61 -16.07 4.47 -5.13
CA SER A 61 -17.17 3.49 -5.34
C SER A 61 -18.47 3.89 -4.63
N CYS A 62 -18.38 4.67 -3.54
CA CYS A 62 -19.54 5.21 -2.83
C CYS A 62 -20.16 6.45 -3.48
N ASN A 63 -19.40 7.20 -4.28
CA ASN A 63 -19.89 8.38 -5.00
C ASN A 63 -19.00 8.61 -6.24
N PRO A 64 -19.49 8.29 -7.45
CA PRO A 64 -18.70 8.37 -8.67
C PRO A 64 -18.35 9.82 -9.08
N GLU A 65 -19.02 10.83 -8.53
CA GLU A 65 -18.70 12.24 -8.77
C GLU A 65 -17.44 12.70 -8.03
N ARG A 66 -16.94 11.91 -7.08
CA ARG A 66 -15.76 12.23 -6.27
C ARG A 66 -14.60 11.31 -6.64
N ARG A 67 -13.39 11.88 -6.73
CA ARG A 67 -12.16 11.16 -7.05
C ARG A 67 -11.18 11.17 -5.89
N TYR A 68 -10.52 10.03 -5.65
CA TYR A 68 -9.37 9.94 -4.75
C TYR A 68 -8.18 9.33 -5.48
N VAL A 69 -6.98 9.54 -4.94
CA VAL A 69 -5.74 8.94 -5.43
C VAL A 69 -5.48 7.66 -4.65
N LEU A 70 -5.49 6.53 -5.34
CA LEU A 70 -5.03 5.24 -4.81
C LEU A 70 -3.51 5.25 -4.69
N THR A 71 -2.99 5.03 -3.48
CA THR A 71 -1.54 4.94 -3.23
C THR A 71 -1.21 3.79 -2.30
N LEU A 72 0.02 3.29 -2.41
CA LEU A 72 0.53 2.34 -1.44
C LEU A 72 0.78 3.05 -0.10
N PRO A 73 0.50 2.39 1.03
CA PRO A 73 0.84 2.93 2.34
C PRO A 73 2.35 3.19 2.42
N PRO A 74 2.77 4.25 3.14
CA PRO A 74 4.19 4.53 3.32
C PRO A 74 4.88 3.32 3.93
N ARG A 75 5.99 2.89 3.32
CA ARG A 75 6.75 1.74 3.80
C ARG A 75 7.15 2.00 5.27
N PRO A 76 6.90 1.06 6.19
CA PRO A 76 7.30 1.24 7.58
C PRO A 76 8.82 1.43 7.62
N SER A 77 9.25 2.60 8.11
CA SER A 77 10.67 2.90 8.21
C SER A 77 11.31 1.93 9.19
N ARG A 78 12.37 1.23 8.74
CA ARG A 78 13.16 0.41 9.65
C ARG A 78 13.82 1.36 10.65
N LYS A 79 13.46 1.25 11.93
CA LYS A 79 14.14 1.98 13.01
C LYS A 79 15.64 1.74 12.89
N ARG A 80 16.44 2.81 12.78
CA ARG A 80 17.91 2.76 12.86
C ARG A 80 18.28 2.00 14.13
N GLY A 81 19.09 0.93 14.01
CA GLY A 81 19.58 0.12 15.14
C GLY A 81 19.20 -1.37 15.12
N LYS A 82 18.17 -1.78 14.36
CA LYS A 82 17.82 -3.22 14.27
C LYS A 82 18.88 -4.04 13.52
N GLU A 83 19.58 -3.43 12.57
CA GLU A 83 20.69 -4.09 11.86
C GLU A 83 21.95 -4.23 12.72
N ALA A 84 22.28 -3.23 13.54
CA ALA A 84 23.39 -3.31 14.50
C ALA A 84 23.18 -4.48 15.47
N ARG A 85 21.98 -4.58 16.06
CA ARG A 85 21.62 -5.68 16.97
C ARG A 85 21.65 -7.05 16.30
N ARG A 86 21.29 -7.14 15.00
CA ARG A 86 21.36 -8.41 14.24
C ARG A 86 22.80 -8.78 13.89
N LYS A 87 23.67 -7.80 13.64
CA LYS A 87 25.10 -7.99 13.39
C LYS A 87 25.85 -8.42 14.66
N GLU A 88 25.59 -7.80 15.81
CA GLU A 88 26.17 -8.18 17.10
C GLU A 88 25.84 -9.62 17.48
N ARG A 89 24.58 -10.06 17.30
CA ARG A 89 24.20 -11.46 17.53
C ARG A 89 24.90 -12.46 16.61
N ARG A 90 25.25 -12.04 15.39
CA ARG A 90 25.95 -12.90 14.42
C ARG A 90 27.44 -12.97 14.74
N ALA A 91 28.03 -11.87 15.18
CA ALA A 91 29.43 -11.80 15.61
C ALA A 91 29.66 -12.66 16.87
N GLY A 92 28.79 -12.56 17.89
CA GLY A 92 28.92 -13.36 19.11
C GLY A 92 28.75 -14.87 18.95
N ARG A 93 28.29 -15.34 17.77
CA ARG A 93 28.15 -16.77 17.46
C ARG A 93 29.33 -17.34 16.65
N MET A 94 30.18 -16.49 16.06
CA MET A 94 31.38 -16.92 15.34
C MET A 94 32.61 -17.02 16.25
N SER A 95 32.60 -16.32 17.38
CA SER A 95 33.66 -16.38 18.40
C SER A 95 33.62 -17.62 19.29
N ASP A 96 32.58 -18.46 19.19
CA ASP A 96 32.39 -19.69 20.00
C ASP A 96 32.82 -20.98 19.25
N LEU A 97 33.28 -20.86 18.00
CA LEU A 97 33.66 -21.98 17.13
C LEU A 97 35.17 -22.06 16.84
N ASP A 98 35.97 -21.17 17.44
CA ASP A 98 37.43 -21.03 17.22
C ASP A 98 38.24 -21.19 18.53
N GLU A 99 37.69 -21.87 19.55
CA GLU A 99 38.43 -22.30 20.75
C GLU A 99 38.30 -23.82 20.99
#